data_AF-A0A841FAY4-F1
#
_entry.id   AF-A0A841FAY4-F1
#
_cell.length_a   1.000
_cell.length_b   1.000
_cell.length_c   1.000
_cell.angle_alpha   90.00
_cell.angle_beta   90.00
_cell.angle_gamma   90.00
#
_symmetry.space_group_name_H-M   'P 1'
#
loop_
_entity.id
_entity.type
_entity.pdbx_description
1 polymer ?
#
loop_
_entity_poly.entity_id
_entity_poly.type
_entity_poly.pdbx_seq_one_letter_code
_entity_poly.pdbx_strand_id
1 'polypeptide(L)' 'MESLVRRLKSAWNHQEFRVYVIESSAVKRFLVVEFILGYLVYKMALYVCHNDLLAGATTWAGTEGVKRLPLLFRRIAGV' A
#
# COMPACT_ATOMS: atom_id res chain seq x y z
N MET A 1 -3.56 -41.22 -27.20
CA MET A 1 -4.48 -40.20 -26.67
C MET A 1 -5.38 -40.73 -25.57
N GLU A 2 -5.94 -41.94 -25.67
CA GLU A 2 -6.89 -42.46 -24.68
C GLU A 2 -6.33 -42.63 -23.26
N SER A 3 -5.03 -42.93 -23.12
CA SER A 3 -4.38 -43.08 -21.80
C SER A 3 -4.34 -41.76 -21.01
N LEU A 4 -4.20 -40.62 -21.69
CA LEU A 4 -4.25 -39.29 -21.07
C LEU A 4 -5.68 -38.94 -20.63
N VAL A 5 -6.67 -39.25 -21.47
CA VAL A 5 -8.09 -39.03 -21.17
C VAL A 5 -8.52 -39.85 -19.95
N ARG A 6 -8.09 -41.12 -19.85
CA ARG A 6 -8.36 -41.98 -18.68
C ARG A 6 -7.68 -41.47 -17.40
N ARG A 7 -6.44 -40.97 -17.49
CA ARG A 7 -5.73 -40.35 -16.36
C ARG A 7 -6.42 -39.09 -15.86
N LEU A 8 -6.85 -38.21 -16.77
CA LEU A 8 -7.61 -37.00 -16.42
C LEU A 8 -8.95 -37.33 -15.78
N LYS A 9 -9.66 -38.32 -16.31
CA LYS A 9 -10.94 -38.79 -15.74
C LYS A 9 -10.76 -39.42 -14.36
N SER A 10 -9.66 -40.13 -14.13
CA SER A 10 -9.29 -40.66 -12.82
C SER A 10 -8.93 -39.55 -11.82
N ALA A 11 -8.21 -38.52 -12.25
CA ALA A 11 -7.90 -37.36 -11.42
C ALA A 11 -9.17 -36.58 -11.00
N TRP A 12 -10.19 -36.53 -11.88
CA TRP A 12 -11.45 -35.85 -11.59
C TRP A 12 -12.39 -36.65 -10.68
N ASN A 13 -12.29 -37.98 -10.68
CA ASN A 13 -13.06 -38.87 -9.81
C ASN A 13 -12.56 -38.90 -8.35
N HIS A 14 -11.43 -38.26 -8.03
CA HIS A 14 -10.98 -38.05 -6.65
C HIS A 14 -11.71 -36.85 -6.02
N GLN A 15 -13.05 -36.85 -6.05
CA GLN A 15 -13.86 -35.98 -5.21
C GLN A 15 -13.93 -36.54 -3.77
N GLU A 16 -12.77 -36.76 -3.16
CA GLU A 16 -12.72 -37.01 -1.73
C GLU A 16 -13.12 -35.72 -1.02
N PHE A 17 -14.16 -35.82 -0.17
CA PHE A 17 -14.63 -34.72 0.66
C PHE A 17 -13.52 -34.33 1.65
N ARG A 18 -12.75 -33.28 1.33
CA ARG A 18 -11.68 -32.78 2.19
C ARG A 18 -12.26 -31.85 3.24
N VAL A 19 -12.25 -32.30 4.49
CA VAL A 19 -12.58 -31.47 5.66
C VAL A 19 -11.30 -30.79 6.13
N TYR A 20 -11.24 -29.47 6.00
CA TYR A 20 -10.17 -28.67 6.59
C TYR A 20 -10.57 -28.29 8.01
N VAL A 21 -9.86 -28.83 9.00
CA VAL A 21 -10.02 -28.44 10.40
C VAL A 21 -9.04 -27.30 10.66
N ILE A 22 -9.56 -26.10 10.86
CA ILE A 22 -8.76 -24.94 11.24
C ILE A 22 -8.91 -24.75 12.73
N GLU A 23 -7.79 -24.76 13.46
CA GLU A 23 -7.81 -24.42 14.87
C GLU A 23 -8.23 -22.97 15.09
N SER A 24 -9.10 -22.74 16.07
CA SER A 24 -9.50 -21.39 16.48
C SER A 24 -8.30 -20.53 16.90
N SER A 25 -7.25 -21.17 17.43
CA SER A 25 -5.96 -20.57 17.78
C SER A 25 -5.28 -19.92 16.56
N ALA A 26 -5.33 -20.60 15.40
CA ALA A 26 -4.71 -20.16 14.17
C ALA A 26 -5.47 -18.96 13.58
N VAL A 27 -6.81 -19.00 13.60
CA VAL A 27 -7.65 -17.87 13.16
C VAL A 27 -7.40 -16.64 14.03
N LYS A 28 -7.30 -16.82 15.35
CA LYS A 28 -7.03 -15.72 16.29
C LYS A 28 -5.65 -15.10 16.03
N ARG A 29 -4.63 -15.92 15.80
CA ARG A 29 -3.27 -15.44 15.46
C ARG A 29 -3.26 -14.68 14.13
N PHE A 30 -3.94 -15.21 13.12
CA PHE A 30 -4.06 -14.56 11.81
C PHE A 30 -4.70 -13.18 11.95
N LEU A 31 -5.84 -13.07 12.64
CA LEU A 31 -6.51 -11.80 12.88
C LEU A 31 -5.65 -10.80 13.65
N VAL A 32 -4.96 -11.23 14.71
CA VAL A 32 -4.09 -10.34 15.50
C VAL A 32 -2.93 -9.82 14.65
N VAL A 33 -2.28 -10.68 13.87
CA VAL A 33 -1.17 -10.31 13.00
C VAL A 33 -1.65 -9.33 11.91
N GLU A 34 -2.76 -9.65 11.24
CA GLU A 34 -3.35 -8.80 10.20
C GLU A 34 -3.76 -7.43 10.74
N PHE A 35 -4.31 -7.38 11.96
CA PHE A 35 -4.70 -6.13 12.59
C PHE A 35 -3.50 -5.26 12.94
N ILE A 36 -2.42 -5.86 13.45
CA ILE A 36 -1.18 -5.14 13.78
C ILE A 36 -0.49 -4.63 12.51
N LEU A 37 -0.37 -5.48 11.48
CA LEU A 37 0.19 -5.10 10.19
C LEU A 37 -0.65 -4.01 9.52
N GLY A 38 -1.96 -4.18 9.48
CA GLY A 38 -2.90 -3.19 8.95
C GLY A 38 -2.80 -1.86 9.67
N TYR A 39 -2.70 -1.86 11.00
CA TYR A 39 -2.50 -0.65 11.79
C TYR A 39 -1.16 0.04 11.50
N LEU A 40 -0.06 -0.71 11.43
CA LEU A 40 1.27 -0.19 11.10
C LEU A 40 1.29 0.43 9.70
N VAL A 41 0.75 -0.29 8.71
CA VAL A 41 0.63 0.20 7.33
C VAL A 41 -0.23 1.45 7.27
N TYR A 42 -1.38 1.47 7.96
CA TYR A 42 -2.24 2.64 8.04
C TYR A 42 -1.53 3.85 8.65
N LYS A 43 -0.78 3.67 9.75
CA LYS A 43 -0.01 4.74 10.39
C LYS A 43 1.13 5.25 9.51
N MET A 44 1.84 4.36 8.81
CA MET A 44 2.88 4.74 7.86
C MET A 44 2.30 5.48 6.65
N ALA A 45 1.20 4.99 6.10
CA ALA A 45 0.47 5.66 5.04
C ALA A 45 -0.03 7.03 5.50
N LEU A 46 -0.53 7.15 6.74
CA LEU A 46 -0.84 8.44 7.34
C LEU A 46 0.40 9.32 7.44
N TYR A 47 1.55 8.85 7.92
CA TYR A 47 2.76 9.68 8.00
C TYR A 47 3.22 10.20 6.63
N VAL A 48 3.09 9.38 5.58
CA VAL A 48 3.46 9.76 4.21
C VAL A 48 2.40 10.69 3.60
N CYS A 49 1.12 10.39 3.80
CA CYS A 49 -0.01 11.12 3.21
C CYS A 49 -0.44 12.33 4.05
N HIS A 50 -0.02 12.44 5.31
CA HIS A 50 -0.21 13.60 6.19
C HIS A 50 0.82 14.66 5.84
N ASN A 51 0.82 15.03 4.56
CA ASN A 51 0.80 16.37 3.99
C ASN A 51 1.41 17.54 4.77
N ASP A 52 1.55 17.57 6.09
CA ASP A 52 2.21 18.63 6.86
C ASP A 52 3.66 18.88 6.46
N LEU A 53 4.43 17.84 6.10
CA LEU A 53 5.83 18.02 5.70
C LEU A 53 5.94 18.53 4.26
N LEU A 54 5.10 18.00 3.36
CA LEU A 54 5.01 18.43 1.96
C LEU A 54 4.32 19.79 1.82
N ALA A 55 3.18 20.00 2.48
CA ALA A 55 2.47 21.27 2.60
C ALA A 55 3.30 22.31 3.33
N GLY A 56 4.02 21.95 4.39
CA GLY A 56 4.97 22.84 5.08
C GLY A 56 6.10 23.28 4.16
N ALA A 57 6.77 22.33 3.50
CA ALA A 57 7.87 22.63 2.58
C ALA A 57 7.42 23.42 1.33
N THR A 58 6.27 23.07 0.74
CA THR A 58 5.71 23.77 -0.43
C THR A 58 5.16 25.16 -0.09
N THR A 59 4.51 25.32 1.07
CA THR A 59 4.06 26.62 1.56
C THR A 59 5.23 27.54 1.88
N TRP A 60 6.29 27.01 2.50
CA TRP A 60 7.54 27.75 2.75
C TRP A 60 8.23 28.14 1.44
N ALA A 61 8.38 27.21 0.50
CA ALA A 61 8.97 27.48 -0.82
C ALA A 61 8.17 28.52 -1.61
N GLY A 62 6.83 28.46 -1.57
CA GLY A 62 5.95 29.44 -2.18
C GLY A 62 6.10 30.82 -1.57
N THR A 63 6.04 30.94 -0.24
CA THR A 63 6.16 32.25 0.44
C THR A 63 7.54 32.87 0.29
N GLU A 64 8.63 32.11 0.46
CA GLU A 64 9.98 32.63 0.23
C GLU A 64 10.24 32.95 -1.25
N GLY A 65 9.69 32.18 -2.18
CA GLY A 65 9.74 32.47 -3.61
C GLY A 65 9.05 33.79 -3.96
N VAL A 66 7.85 34.03 -3.44
CA VAL A 66 7.08 35.27 -3.66
C VAL A 66 7.79 36.49 -3.06
N LYS A 67 8.41 36.36 -1.87
CA LYS A 67 9.20 37.45 -1.27
C LYS A 67 10.42 37.84 -2.12
N ARG A 68 11.03 36.86 -2.79
CA ARG A 68 12.25 37.06 -3.61
C ARG A 68 11.95 37.44 -5.06
N LEU A 69 10.70 37.26 -5.49
CA LEU A 69 10.20 37.63 -6.82
C LEU A 69 10.50 39.09 -7.21
N PRO A 70 10.26 40.12 -6.37
CA PRO A 70 10.51 41.51 -6.72
C PRO A 70 12.00 41.82 -6.94
N LEU A 71 12.88 41.15 -6.19
CA LEU A 71 14.33 41.29 -6.36
C LEU A 71 14.79 40.67 -7.69
N LEU A 72 14.20 39.54 -8.08
CA LEU A 72 14.44 38.94 -9.39
C LEU A 72 13.93 39.85 -10.52
N PHE A 73 12.73 40.43 -10.38
CA PHE A 73 12.18 41.34 -11.39
C PHE A 73 13.02 42.60 -11.56
N ARG A 74 13.52 43.20 -10.48
CA ARG A 74 14.47 44.34 -10.56
C ARG A 74 15.76 43.95 -11.30
N ARG A 75 16.33 42.79 -10.94
CA ARG A 75 17.53 42.26 -11.57
C ARG A 75 17.35 41.97 -13.07
N ILE A 76 16.16 41.51 -13.48
CA ILE A 76 15.81 41.26 -14.89
C ILE A 76 15.55 42.57 -15.63
N ALA A 77 14.93 43.56 -14.98
CA ALA A 77 14.68 44.89 -15.53
C ALA A 77 15.95 45.75 -15.65
N GLY A 78 17.10 45.28 -15.15
CA GLY A 78 18.38 46.00 -15.21
C GLY A 78 18.46 47.22 -14.29
N VAL A 79 17.63 47.25 -13.23
CA VAL A 79 17.59 48.32 -12.20
C VAL A 79 18.17 47.83 -10.90
#